data_AF-A0A519G764-F1
#
_entry.id   AF-A0A519G764-F1
#
_cell.length_a   1.000
_cell.length_b   1.000
_cell.length_c   1.000
_cell.angle_alpha   90.00
_cell.angle_beta   90.00
_cell.angle_gamma   90.00
#
_symmetry.space_group_name_H-M   'P 1'
#
loop_
_entity.id
_entity.type
_entity.pdbx_description
1 polymer ?
#
loop_
_entity_poly.entity_id
_entity_poly.type
_entity_poly.pdbx_seq_one_letter_code
_entity_poly.pdbx_strand_id
1 'polypeptide(L)'
;MSPTRSLTAASVALIAALSLAGCATAAPAADGAPAGETVTVTDNHGSIEVPVNPERVIALDNTTFQTLSDWGVSLVAAPKPLMYDLWPSLSGGDDVLDVGL
;
A
#
# COMPACT_ATOMS: atom_id res chain seq x y z
N MET A 1 -51.32 -9.91 24.46
CA MET A 1 -49.97 -10.13 23.89
C MET A 1 -49.23 -8.81 24.04
N SER A 2 -48.28 -8.73 24.97
CA SER A 2 -47.71 -7.47 25.44
C SER A 2 -46.84 -6.79 24.36
N PRO A 3 -47.11 -5.52 23.99
CA PRO A 3 -46.42 -4.80 22.90
C PRO A 3 -44.97 -4.39 23.25
N THR A 4 -44.54 -4.64 24.49
CA THR A 4 -43.23 -4.24 25.02
C THR A 4 -42.06 -5.06 24.46
N ARG A 5 -42.31 -6.24 23.89
CA ARG A 5 -41.27 -7.09 23.27
C ARG A 5 -40.89 -6.71 21.85
N SER A 6 -41.72 -5.90 21.17
CA SER A 6 -41.53 -5.55 19.76
C SER A 6 -40.70 -4.27 19.59
N LEU A 7 -40.64 -3.41 20.61
CA LEU A 7 -39.84 -2.18 20.59
C LEU A 7 -38.33 -2.44 20.76
N THR A 8 -37.94 -3.46 21.52
CA THR A 8 -36.52 -3.78 21.77
C THR A 8 -35.82 -4.38 20.55
N ALA A 9 -36.54 -5.07 19.68
CA ALA A 9 -35.99 -5.66 18.45
C ALA A 9 -35.65 -4.59 17.37
N ALA A 10 -36.43 -3.52 17.30
CA ALA A 10 -36.21 -2.44 16.33
C ALA A 10 -34.93 -1.63 16.63
N SER A 11 -34.61 -1.42 17.91
CA SER A 11 -33.43 -0.64 18.32
C SER A 11 -32.10 -1.35 18.07
N VAL A 12 -32.07 -2.68 18.15
CA VAL A 12 -30.85 -3.47 17.88
C VAL A 12 -30.53 -3.51 16.38
N ALA A 13 -31.56 -3.56 15.53
CA ALA A 13 -31.37 -3.57 14.07
C ALA A 13 -30.81 -2.25 13.53
N LEU A 14 -31.19 -1.10 14.14
CA LEU A 14 -30.71 0.21 13.71
C LEU A 14 -29.22 0.44 14.02
N ILE A 15 -28.74 -0.07 15.16
CA ILE A 15 -27.33 0.05 15.55
C ILE A 15 -26.43 -0.81 14.66
N ALA A 16 -26.89 -2.01 14.26
CA ALA A 16 -26.17 -2.89 13.35
C ALA A 16 -26.06 -2.36 11.91
N ALA A 17 -27.02 -1.53 11.47
CA ALA A 17 -26.97 -0.88 10.17
C ALA A 17 -26.00 0.31 10.14
N LEU A 18 -25.89 1.08 11.24
CA LEU A 18 -24.95 2.20 11.34
C LEU A 18 -23.49 1.75 11.47
N SER A 19 -23.22 0.60 12.08
CA SER A 19 -21.85 0.07 12.19
C SER A 19 -21.29 -0.46 10.87
N LEU A 20 -22.14 -0.82 9.89
CA LEU A 20 -21.69 -1.33 8.59
C LEU A 20 -21.37 -0.22 7.57
N ALA A 21 -21.96 0.97 7.72
CA ALA A 21 -21.69 2.12 6.86
C ALA A 21 -20.35 2.82 7.16
N GLY A 22 -19.75 2.55 8.33
CA GLY A 22 -18.48 3.16 8.75
C GLY A 22 -17.23 2.58 8.10
N CYS A 23 -17.30 1.37 7.53
CA CYS A 23 -16.15 0.71 6.89
C CYS A 23 -16.16 0.80 5.35
N ALA A 24 -17.21 1.37 4.75
CA ALA A 24 -17.29 1.61 3.31
C ALA A 24 -16.70 2.99 2.96
N THR A 25 -15.44 3.23 3.34
CA THR A 25 -14.66 4.22 2.60
C THR A 25 -14.16 3.49 1.36
N ALA A 26 -14.89 3.64 0.25
CA ALA A 26 -14.33 3.31 -1.05
C ALA A 26 -13.16 4.29 -1.23
N ALA A 27 -11.93 3.77 -1.14
CA ALA A 27 -10.76 4.56 -1.50
C ALA A 27 -11.01 5.12 -2.91
N PRO A 28 -10.89 6.43 -3.14
CA PRO A 28 -10.94 6.95 -4.48
C PRO A 28 -9.85 6.22 -5.27
N ALA A 29 -10.23 5.65 -6.41
CA ALA A 29 -9.25 5.21 -7.38
C ALA A 29 -8.34 6.42 -7.65
N ALA A 30 -7.05 6.26 -7.41
CA ALA A 30 -6.06 7.28 -7.72
C ALA A 30 -6.04 7.43 -9.25
N ASP A 31 -6.87 8.33 -9.78
CA ASP A 31 -6.67 8.88 -11.10
C ASP A 31 -5.26 9.48 -11.11
N GLY A 32 -4.42 8.99 -12.02
CA GLY A 32 -2.98 9.26 -12.04
C GLY A 32 -2.67 10.73 -11.83
N ALA A 33 -1.82 11.02 -10.85
CA ALA A 33 -1.33 12.36 -10.57
C ALA A 33 -0.79 13.01 -11.86
N PRO A 34 -0.99 14.32 -12.05
CA PRO A 34 -0.50 15.00 -13.24
C PRO A 34 1.01 14.78 -13.39
N ALA A 35 1.43 14.38 -14.60
CA ALA A 35 2.83 14.15 -14.90
C ALA A 35 3.65 15.41 -14.56
N GLY A 36 4.60 15.27 -13.63
CA GLY A 36 5.50 16.34 -13.21
C GLY A 36 5.21 17.00 -11.86
N GLU A 37 4.17 16.58 -11.13
CA GLU A 37 4.04 16.96 -9.71
C GLU A 37 5.14 16.27 -8.88
N THR A 38 5.80 17.03 -8.02
CA THR A 38 6.86 16.54 -7.13
C THR A 38 6.55 16.86 -5.68
N VAL A 39 7.11 16.06 -4.79
CA VAL A 39 7.15 16.32 -3.34
C VAL A 39 8.59 16.46 -2.88
N THR A 40 8.87 17.46 -2.05
CA THR A 40 10.17 17.63 -1.42
C THR A 40 10.34 16.61 -0.29
N VAL A 41 11.38 15.78 -0.37
CA VAL A 41 11.77 14.83 0.67
C VAL A 41 13.16 15.19 1.17
N THR A 42 13.36 15.24 2.49
CA THR A 42 14.69 15.43 3.09
C THR A 42 15.22 14.10 3.59
N ASP A 43 16.42 13.72 3.14
CA ASP A 43 17.15 12.54 3.58
C ASP A 43 18.52 12.92 4.17
N ASN A 44 19.40 11.93 4.37
CA ASN A 44 20.74 12.14 4.94
C ASN A 44 21.69 12.94 4.02
N HIS A 45 21.32 13.17 2.76
CA HIS A 45 22.08 13.91 1.75
C HIS A 45 21.51 15.31 1.46
N GLY A 46 20.36 15.67 2.05
CA GLY A 46 19.71 16.96 1.89
C GLY A 46 18.28 16.81 1.39
N SER A 47 17.74 17.86 0.75
CA SER A 47 16.39 17.83 0.18
C SER A 47 16.42 17.48 -1.30
N ILE A 48 15.53 16.59 -1.72
CA ILE A 48 15.34 16.15 -3.11
C ILE A 48 13.86 16.27 -3.51
N GLU A 49 13.62 16.53 -4.80
CA GLU A 49 12.27 16.52 -5.39
C GLU A 49 11.97 15.14 -5.96
N VAL A 50 10.94 14.47 -5.44
CA VAL A 50 10.53 13.13 -5.87
C VAL A 50 9.21 13.23 -6.64
N PRO A 51 9.11 12.68 -7.85
CA PRO A 51 7.86 12.70 -8.61
C PRO A 51 6.76 11.93 -7.88
N VAL A 52 5.57 12.51 -7.86
CA VAL A 52 4.37 11.79 -7.43
C VAL A 52 4.09 10.68 -8.43
N ASN A 53 3.73 9.49 -7.93
CA ASN A 53 3.42 8.30 -8.70
C ASN A 53 4.57 7.85 -9.65
N PRO A 54 5.73 7.44 -9.13
CA PRO A 54 6.87 7.03 -9.94
C PRO A 54 6.56 5.75 -10.74
N GLU A 55 6.94 5.73 -12.03
CA GLU A 55 6.69 4.59 -12.92
C GLU A 55 7.66 3.41 -12.69
N ARG A 56 8.87 3.69 -12.22
CA ARG A 56 9.94 2.69 -12.04
C ARG A 56 10.60 2.87 -10.69
N VAL A 57 10.49 1.86 -9.83
CA VAL A 57 11.02 1.89 -8.46
C VAL A 57 12.11 0.82 -8.29
N ILE A 58 13.23 1.21 -7.71
CA ILE A 58 14.34 0.33 -7.32
C ILE A 58 14.51 0.47 -5.81
N ALA A 59 14.71 -0.65 -5.11
CA ALA A 59 15.00 -0.65 -3.69
C ALA A 59 16.26 -1.49 -3.41
N LEU A 60 17.15 -0.93 -2.59
CA LEU A 60 18.45 -1.52 -2.25
C LEU A 60 18.56 -1.91 -0.78
N ASP A 61 17.52 -1.65 0.01
CA ASP A 61 17.45 -1.96 1.43
C ASP A 61 16.41 -3.05 1.68
N ASN A 62 16.85 -4.18 2.20
CA ASN A 62 16.01 -5.33 2.49
C ASN A 62 14.90 -5.06 3.51
N THR A 63 15.07 -4.05 4.38
CA THR A 63 14.05 -3.64 5.36
C THR A 63 12.84 -2.99 4.69
N THR A 64 13.00 -2.46 3.48
CA THR A 64 11.93 -1.75 2.77
C THR A 64 11.05 -2.66 1.91
N PHE A 65 11.52 -3.86 1.54
CA PHE A 65 10.81 -4.73 0.59
C PHE A 65 9.42 -5.13 1.06
N GLN A 66 9.26 -5.46 2.36
CA GLN A 66 7.96 -5.82 2.90
C GLN A 66 6.98 -4.65 2.82
N THR A 67 7.40 -3.46 3.25
CA THR A 67 6.59 -2.26 3.20
C THR A 67 6.16 -1.92 1.78
N LEU A 68 7.08 -1.98 0.81
CA LEU A 68 6.78 -1.72 -0.59
C LEU A 68 5.82 -2.76 -1.19
N SER A 69 5.99 -4.04 -0.84
CA SER A 69 5.06 -5.11 -1.22
C SER A 69 3.66 -4.89 -0.63
N ASP A 70 3.57 -4.54 0.65
CA ASP A 70 2.30 -4.27 1.34
C ASP A 70 1.56 -3.06 0.73
N TRP A 71 2.31 -2.11 0.18
CA TRP A 71 1.77 -0.95 -0.54
C TRP A 71 1.45 -1.24 -2.01
N GLY A 72 1.73 -2.45 -2.51
CA GLY A 72 1.50 -2.83 -3.91
C GLY A 72 2.48 -2.20 -4.89
N VAL A 73 3.66 -1.75 -4.43
CA VAL A 73 4.70 -1.17 -5.28
C VAL A 73 5.51 -2.31 -5.91
N SER A 74 5.52 -2.35 -7.24
CA SER A 74 6.31 -3.33 -8.00
C SER A 74 7.71 -2.79 -8.28
N LEU A 75 8.74 -3.53 -7.87
CA LEU A 75 10.14 -3.16 -8.10
C LEU A 75 10.59 -3.58 -9.49
N VAL A 76 11.34 -2.73 -10.18
CA VAL A 76 11.97 -3.08 -11.47
C VAL A 76 13.40 -3.61 -11.29
N ALA A 77 14.01 -3.40 -10.12
CA ALA A 77 15.33 -3.92 -9.80
C ALA A 77 15.56 -4.06 -8.27
N ALA A 78 16.38 -5.03 -7.88
CA ALA A 78 16.77 -5.32 -6.49
C ALA A 78 18.15 -6.02 -6.43
N PRO A 79 18.87 -6.00 -5.29
CA PRO A 79 20.17 -6.67 -5.13
C PRO A 79 20.02 -8.17 -4.88
N LYS A 80 19.68 -8.94 -5.92
CA LYS A 80 19.34 -10.38 -5.81
C LYS A 80 20.39 -11.23 -5.08
N PRO A 81 21.72 -11.04 -5.27
CA PRO A 81 22.74 -11.83 -4.59
C PRO A 81 22.67 -11.75 -3.05
N LEU A 82 22.10 -10.67 -2.50
CA LEU A 82 21.96 -10.46 -1.06
C LEU A 82 20.63 -11.00 -0.49
N MET A 83 19.69 -11.39 -1.35
CA MET A 83 18.32 -11.70 -0.94
C MET A 83 18.11 -13.16 -0.54
N TYR A 84 19.01 -14.05 -0.95
CA TYR A 84 18.89 -15.50 -0.74
C TYR A 84 17.44 -15.99 -1.06
N ASP A 85 16.86 -16.79 -0.17
CA ASP A 85 15.50 -17.33 -0.30
C ASP A 85 14.45 -16.48 0.43
N LEU A 86 14.81 -15.31 0.98
CA LEU A 86 13.93 -14.49 1.81
C LEU A 86 12.82 -13.82 0.99
N TRP A 87 13.06 -13.58 -0.30
CA TRP A 87 12.18 -12.83 -1.18
C TRP A 87 12.02 -13.50 -2.55
N PRO A 88 11.41 -14.69 -2.64
CA PRO A 88 11.33 -15.45 -3.90
C PRO A 88 10.66 -14.69 -5.05
N SER A 89 9.71 -13.81 -4.74
CA SER A 89 9.03 -12.96 -5.73
C SER A 89 9.94 -11.93 -6.40
N LEU A 90 11.03 -11.55 -5.74
CA LEU A 90 12.00 -10.57 -6.23
C LEU A 90 13.28 -11.23 -6.75
N SER A 91 13.72 -12.34 -6.12
CA SER A 91 14.96 -13.04 -6.48
C SER A 91 14.79 -14.17 -7.50
N GLY A 92 13.59 -14.75 -7.65
CA GLY A 92 13.38 -16.01 -8.38
C GLY A 92 13.08 -15.91 -9.87
N GLY A 93 12.78 -14.73 -10.41
CA GLY A 93 12.38 -14.54 -11.81
C GLY A 93 13.15 -13.44 -12.55
N ASP A 94 12.83 -13.23 -13.83
CA ASP A 94 13.51 -12.25 -14.70
C ASP A 94 12.80 -10.88 -14.76
N ASP A 95 11.63 -10.76 -14.13
CA ASP A 95 10.81 -9.54 -14.14
C ASP A 95 11.46 -8.38 -13.33
N VAL A 96 12.25 -8.74 -12.32
CA VAL A 96 13.04 -7.79 -11.52
C VAL A 96 14.50 -7.90 -11.96
N LEU A 97 15.12 -6.79 -12.32
CA LEU A 97 16.53 -6.78 -12.69
C LEU A 97 17.43 -6.96 -11.46
N ASP A 98 18.56 -7.63 -11.65
CA ASP A 98 19.61 -7.67 -10.65
C ASP A 98 20.50 -6.43 -10.75
N VAL A 99 20.68 -5.70 -9.65
CA VAL A 99 21.59 -4.55 -9.57
C VAL A 99 23.01 -4.94 -9.08
N GLY A 100 23.22 -6.21 -8.74
CA GLY A 100 24.51 -6.73 -8.30
C GLY A 100 24.83 -6.45 -6.84
N LEU A 101 26.14 -6.47 -6.53
CA LEU A 101 26.75 -6.14 -5.24
C LEU A 101 27.26 -4.69 -5.23
#